data_AF-A0A497UBM5-F1
#
_entry.id   AF-A0A497UBM5-F1
#
_cell.length_a   1.000
_cell.length_b   1.000
_cell.length_c   1.000
_cell.angle_alpha   90.00
_cell.angle_beta   90.00
_cell.angle_gamma   90.00
#
_symmetry.space_group_name_H-M   'P 1'
#
loop_
_entity.id
_entity.type
_entity.pdbx_description
1 polymer ?
#
loop_
_entity_poly.entity_id
_entity_poly.type
_entity_poly.pdbx_seq_one_letter_code
_entity_poly.pdbx_strand_id
1 'polypeptide(L)'
;MTDTACWLEFDNDAELTDRIAQGYFGEKEGSALRPWHFPPTQSRSPYWPNSLLDWCVKQGVEITHRSHLEIAAEVEKAQIIDFIAYMYDGDSSYQDPACALTWKGKAYLANRLTNLKAFVAQELQDGVVYCLVADEF
;
A
#
# COMPACT_ATOMS: atom_id res chain seq x y z
N MET A 1 11.26 -17.85 1.91
CA MET A 1 10.85 -16.48 2.26
C MET A 1 9.39 -16.44 1.92
N THR A 2 8.51 -16.27 2.90
CA THR A 2 7.08 -16.16 2.62
C THR A 2 6.84 -14.81 2.02
N ASP A 3 6.27 -14.77 0.82
CA ASP A 3 5.99 -13.52 0.14
C ASP A 3 4.73 -12.95 0.79
N THR A 4 4.81 -11.75 1.35
CA THR A 4 3.64 -11.05 1.88
C THR A 4 3.42 -9.79 1.05
N ALA A 5 2.16 -9.42 0.82
CA ALA A 5 1.81 -8.19 0.13
C ALA A 5 0.81 -7.34 0.94
N CYS A 6 0.74 -6.06 0.58
CA CYS A 6 -0.31 -5.17 1.03
C CYS A 6 -0.75 -4.27 -0.13
N TRP A 7 -2.05 -4.07 -0.28
CA TRP A 7 -2.65 -3.27 -1.34
C TRP A 7 -3.95 -2.61 -0.89
N LEU A 8 -4.41 -1.66 -1.70
CA LEU A 8 -5.74 -1.06 -1.56
C LEU A 8 -6.75 -1.74 -2.48
N GLU A 9 -7.95 -1.98 -1.95
CA GLU A 9 -9.15 -2.29 -2.73
C GLU A 9 -10.13 -1.12 -2.63
N PHE A 10 -10.83 -0.89 -3.75
CA PHE A 10 -11.68 0.28 -3.95
C PHE A 10 -12.94 -0.10 -4.73
N ASP A 11 -13.46 -1.33 -4.54
CA ASP A 11 -14.66 -1.84 -5.21
C ASP A 11 -15.91 -0.97 -4.97
N ASN A 12 -15.90 -0.19 -3.89
CA ASN A 12 -16.96 0.76 -3.53
C ASN A 12 -16.84 2.11 -4.26
N ASP A 13 -15.74 2.36 -4.98
CA ASP A 13 -15.49 3.57 -5.76
C ASP A 13 -15.64 3.24 -7.26
N ALA A 14 -16.86 3.40 -7.77
CA ALA A 14 -17.21 3.03 -9.13
C ALA A 14 -16.45 3.86 -10.19
N GLU A 15 -16.17 5.14 -9.90
CA GLU A 15 -15.43 6.01 -10.82
C GLU A 15 -13.97 5.60 -10.92
N LEU A 16 -13.32 5.35 -9.78
CA LEU A 16 -11.94 4.88 -9.76
C LEU A 16 -11.81 3.51 -10.42
N THR A 17 -12.75 2.60 -10.15
CA THR A 17 -12.80 1.27 -10.75
C THR A 17 -12.93 1.34 -12.27
N ASP A 18 -13.80 2.20 -12.80
CA ASP A 18 -13.96 2.40 -14.25
C ASP A 18 -12.68 2.96 -14.91
N ARG A 19 -12.06 3.97 -14.29
CA ARG A 19 -10.80 4.55 -14.78
C ARG A 19 -9.66 3.52 -14.81
N ILE A 20 -9.60 2.64 -13.82
CA ILE A 20 -8.63 1.53 -13.78
C ILE A 20 -8.92 0.51 -14.88
N ALA A 21 -10.18 0.14 -15.09
CA ALA A 21 -10.58 -0.76 -16.18
C ALA A 21 -10.25 -0.17 -17.56
N GLN A 22 -10.31 1.16 -17.71
CA GLN A 22 -9.93 1.88 -18.93
C GLN A 22 -8.40 2.07 -19.08
N GLY A 23 -7.60 1.61 -18.12
CA GLY A 23 -6.14 1.61 -18.21
C GLY A 23 -5.47 2.97 -17.94
N TYR A 24 -6.16 3.92 -17.28
CA TYR A 24 -5.65 5.27 -17.01
C TYR A 24 -4.34 5.29 -16.21
N PHE A 25 -4.09 4.25 -15.42
CA PHE A 25 -2.95 4.18 -14.53
C PHE A 25 -1.77 3.37 -15.10
N GLY A 26 -1.87 2.91 -16.36
CA GLY A 26 -0.94 1.93 -16.92
C GLY A 26 -1.09 0.59 -16.19
N GLU A 27 -0.76 -0.56 -16.77
CA GLU A 27 0.53 -0.85 -17.36
C GLU A 27 0.36 -1.55 -18.72
N LYS A 28 1.38 -1.41 -19.59
CA LYS A 28 1.59 -2.42 -20.65
C LYS A 28 1.63 -3.79 -19.96
N GLU A 29 0.94 -4.78 -20.54
CA GLU A 29 0.97 -6.18 -20.12
C GLU A 29 2.37 -6.59 -19.62
N GLY A 30 2.50 -6.98 -18.34
CA GLY A 30 3.72 -7.63 -17.83
C GLY A 30 4.43 -7.01 -16.62
N SER A 31 4.03 -5.83 -16.14
CA SER A 31 4.39 -5.40 -14.78
C SER A 31 3.48 -6.08 -13.75
N ALA A 32 4.05 -6.63 -12.68
CA ALA A 32 3.26 -7.26 -11.61
C ALA A 32 2.81 -6.28 -10.50
N LEU A 33 3.06 -4.96 -10.63
CA LEU A 33 3.13 -4.08 -9.47
C LEU A 33 2.36 -2.77 -9.67
N ARG A 34 1.07 -2.80 -9.34
CA ARG A 34 0.13 -1.68 -9.51
C ARG A 34 0.42 -0.53 -8.53
N PRO A 35 0.05 0.73 -8.85
CA PRO A 35 0.40 1.90 -8.02
C PRO A 35 -0.24 1.91 -6.62
N TRP A 36 -1.29 1.11 -6.40
CA TRP A 36 -1.94 0.91 -5.11
C TRP A 36 -1.38 -0.26 -4.28
N HIS A 37 -0.27 -0.88 -4.71
CA HIS A 37 0.47 -1.84 -3.90
C HIS A 37 1.53 -1.15 -3.04
N PHE A 38 1.61 -1.57 -1.79
CA PHE A 38 2.59 -1.06 -0.85
C PHE A 38 3.98 -1.64 -1.15
N PRO A 39 5.03 -0.80 -1.31
CA PRO A 39 6.37 -1.30 -1.49
C PRO A 39 6.92 -1.91 -0.18
N PRO A 40 7.75 -2.96 -0.23
CA PRO A 40 8.24 -3.64 0.98
C PRO A 40 9.06 -2.70 1.87
N THR A 41 8.83 -2.74 3.19
CA THR A 41 9.64 -1.99 4.17
C THR A 41 10.97 -2.68 4.46
N GLN A 42 12.02 -1.90 4.77
CA GLN A 42 13.32 -2.46 5.20
C GLN A 42 13.49 -2.43 6.72
N SER A 43 12.93 -1.41 7.36
CA SER A 43 13.07 -1.16 8.80
C SER A 43 12.05 -1.91 9.65
N ARG A 44 10.87 -2.20 9.10
CA ARG A 44 9.78 -2.92 9.77
C ARG A 44 9.65 -4.34 9.23
N SER A 45 9.13 -5.22 10.10
CA SER A 45 8.95 -6.64 9.78
C SER A 45 8.35 -6.79 8.37
N PRO A 46 8.95 -7.60 7.48
CA PRO A 46 8.48 -7.79 6.12
C PRO A 46 7.17 -8.61 6.05
N TYR A 47 6.37 -8.57 7.10
CA TYR A 47 5.15 -9.32 7.27
C TYR A 47 3.98 -8.33 7.42
N TRP A 48 3.31 -8.09 6.29
CA TRP A 48 2.24 -7.12 6.18
C TRP A 48 1.04 -7.39 7.12
N PRO A 49 0.57 -8.64 7.30
CA PRO A 49 -0.56 -8.88 8.19
C PRO A 49 -0.31 -8.43 9.64
N ASN A 50 0.88 -8.68 10.20
CA ASN A 50 1.20 -8.19 11.55
C ASN A 50 1.31 -6.66 11.59
N SER A 51 1.89 -6.05 10.56
CA SER A 51 2.05 -4.60 10.52
C SER A 51 0.69 -3.88 10.43
N LEU A 52 -0.23 -4.41 9.64
CA LEU A 52 -1.60 -3.91 9.53
C LEU A 52 -2.38 -4.16 10.84
N LEU A 53 -2.27 -5.36 11.42
CA LEU A 53 -2.87 -5.70 12.71
C LEU A 53 -2.42 -4.73 13.83
N ASP A 54 -1.11 -4.53 13.97
CA ASP A 54 -0.54 -3.63 14.98
C ASP A 54 -1.02 -2.19 14.82
N TRP A 55 -1.13 -1.73 13.57
CA TRP A 55 -1.62 -0.38 13.28
C TRP A 55 -3.12 -0.25 13.59
N CYS A 56 -3.94 -1.21 13.14
CA CYS A 56 -5.38 -1.21 13.39
C CYS A 56 -5.69 -1.20 14.90
N VAL A 57 -4.96 -1.99 15.70
CA VAL A 57 -5.09 -2.00 17.17
C VAL A 57 -4.78 -0.62 17.77
N LYS A 58 -3.77 0.10 17.27
CA LYS A 58 -3.40 1.44 17.76
C LYS A 58 -4.42 2.50 17.39
N GLN A 59 -5.00 2.40 16.19
CA GLN A 59 -5.96 3.37 15.67
C GLN A 59 -7.42 3.05 16.02
N GLY A 60 -7.69 1.89 16.64
CA GLY A 60 -9.05 1.44 16.94
C GLY A 60 -9.85 1.08 15.68
N VAL A 61 -9.17 0.62 14.63
CA VAL A 61 -9.78 0.17 13.37
C VAL A 61 -10.09 -1.33 13.47
N GLU A 62 -11.31 -1.72 13.09
CA GLU A 62 -11.71 -3.11 13.07
C GLU A 62 -11.05 -3.87 11.91
N ILE A 63 -10.72 -5.14 12.15
CA ILE A 63 -10.11 -6.02 11.16
C ILE A 63 -11.08 -7.13 10.82
N THR A 64 -11.19 -7.41 9.53
CA THR A 64 -11.91 -8.54 8.98
C THR A 64 -10.91 -9.60 8.53
N HIS A 65 -11.04 -10.82 9.05
CA HIS A 65 -10.30 -11.97 8.55
C HIS A 65 -11.04 -12.57 7.35
N ARG A 66 -10.47 -12.41 6.15
CA ARG A 66 -11.04 -12.98 4.92
C ARG A 66 -10.59 -14.42 4.69
N SER A 67 -9.38 -14.78 5.18
CA SER A 67 -8.89 -16.16 5.20
C SER A 67 -7.94 -16.38 6.40
N HIS A 68 -7.29 -17.56 6.46
CA HIS A 68 -6.23 -17.82 7.44
C HIS A 68 -5.03 -16.87 7.26
N LEU A 69 -4.76 -16.45 6.02
CA LEU A 69 -3.56 -15.73 5.63
C LEU A 69 -3.83 -14.30 5.17
N GLU A 70 -5.11 -13.92 5.03
CA GLU A 70 -5.53 -12.62 4.52
C GLU A 70 -6.36 -11.87 5.57
N ILE A 71 -5.92 -10.66 5.89
CA ILE A 71 -6.65 -9.72 6.73
C ILE A 71 -6.95 -8.44 5.96
N ALA A 72 -8.05 -7.80 6.33
CA ALA A 72 -8.53 -6.61 5.69
C ALA A 72 -9.05 -5.61 6.73
N ALA A 73 -8.92 -4.32 6.44
CA ALA A 73 -9.45 -3.24 7.27
C ALA A 73 -10.17 -2.22 6.41
N GLU A 74 -11.40 -1.89 6.77
CA GLU A 74 -12.16 -0.82 6.13
C GLU A 74 -11.67 0.53 6.68
N VAL A 75 -11.21 1.40 5.78
CA VAL A 75 -10.53 2.64 6.13
C VAL A 75 -10.88 3.76 5.17
N GLU A 76 -10.84 4.98 5.67
CA GLU A 76 -10.94 6.19 4.86
C GLU A 76 -9.55 6.65 4.37
N LYS A 77 -9.55 7.54 3.38
CA LYS A 77 -8.32 8.15 2.83
C LYS A 77 -7.36 8.67 3.90
N ALA A 78 -7.85 9.37 4.92
CA ALA A 78 -7.02 9.91 6.00
C ALA A 78 -6.28 8.82 6.78
N GLN A 79 -6.96 7.68 7.02
CA GLN A 79 -6.39 6.53 7.70
C GLN A 79 -5.38 5.78 6.82
N ILE A 80 -5.59 5.74 5.50
CA ILE A 80 -4.59 5.20 4.56
C ILE A 80 -3.31 6.05 4.59
N ILE A 81 -3.45 7.38 4.61
CA ILE A 81 -2.30 8.29 4.74
C ILE A 81 -1.57 8.07 6.06
N ASP A 82 -2.31 7.91 7.17
CA ASP A 82 -1.72 7.57 8.48
C ASP A 82 -1.00 6.22 8.46
N PHE A 83 -1.56 5.19 7.80
CA PHE A 83 -0.91 3.90 7.68
C PHE A 83 0.39 3.97 6.86
N ILE A 84 0.41 4.76 5.77
CA ILE A 84 1.65 5.02 5.01
C ILE A 84 2.68 5.72 5.90
N ALA A 85 2.29 6.75 6.65
CA ALA A 85 3.18 7.43 7.60
C ALA A 85 3.72 6.46 8.65
N TYR A 86 2.83 5.64 9.25
CA TYR A 86 3.19 4.59 10.18
C TYR A 86 4.27 3.68 9.61
N MET A 87 4.10 3.18 8.39
CA MET A 87 5.05 2.22 7.81
C MET A 87 6.39 2.82 7.41
N TYR A 88 6.42 4.06 6.90
CA TYR A 88 7.60 4.59 6.21
C TYR A 88 8.25 5.81 6.85
N ASP A 89 7.63 6.53 7.79
CA ASP A 89 8.22 7.77 8.35
C ASP A 89 9.51 7.52 9.15
N GLY A 90 9.69 6.30 9.66
CA GLY A 90 10.93 5.87 10.33
C GLY A 90 11.94 5.18 9.42
N ASP A 91 11.64 4.98 8.13
CA ASP A 91 12.49 4.23 7.22
C ASP A 91 13.38 5.17 6.38
N SER A 92 14.55 5.48 6.94
CA SER A 92 15.52 6.37 6.29
C SER A 92 15.99 5.85 4.93
N SER A 93 15.82 4.55 4.62
CA SER A 93 16.23 3.99 3.32
C SER A 93 15.46 4.56 2.14
N TYR A 94 14.23 5.06 2.37
CA TYR A 94 13.42 5.75 1.36
C TYR A 94 13.76 7.25 1.23
N GLN A 95 14.53 7.79 2.17
CA GLN A 95 14.94 9.20 2.21
C GLN A 95 16.43 9.39 1.92
N ASP A 96 17.25 8.33 1.97
CA ASP A 96 18.69 8.35 1.76
C ASP A 96 19.05 8.18 0.26
N PRO A 97 19.62 9.21 -0.39
CA PRO A 97 20.11 9.11 -1.77
C PRO A 97 21.19 8.05 -1.97
N ALA A 98 22.00 7.73 -0.95
CA ALA A 98 23.04 6.70 -1.03
C ALA A 98 22.43 5.29 -1.00
N CYS A 99 21.36 5.08 -0.23
CA CYS A 99 20.52 3.88 -0.37
C CYS A 99 19.93 3.84 -1.78
N ALA A 100 19.30 4.91 -2.28
CA ALA A 100 18.77 4.95 -3.64
C ALA A 100 19.83 4.64 -4.73
N LEU A 101 21.09 5.05 -4.54
CA LEU A 101 22.22 4.83 -5.47
C LEU A 101 22.87 3.44 -5.36
N THR A 102 23.01 2.89 -4.16
CA THR A 102 23.45 1.49 -3.95
C THR A 102 22.48 0.53 -4.65
N TRP A 103 21.27 1.02 -4.90
CA TRP A 103 20.19 0.32 -5.54
C TRP A 103 20.11 0.70 -7.03
N LYS A 104 21.23 0.56 -7.77
CA LYS A 104 21.32 0.75 -9.24
C LYS A 104 20.24 0.01 -10.06
N GLY A 105 19.48 -0.92 -9.47
CA GLY A 105 18.32 -1.59 -10.07
C GLY A 105 16.95 -1.29 -9.44
N LYS A 106 16.83 -0.36 -8.47
CA LYS A 106 15.58 -0.14 -7.70
C LYS A 106 15.15 1.33 -7.52
N ALA A 107 15.52 2.24 -8.43
CA ALA A 107 14.86 3.54 -8.55
C ALA A 107 13.32 3.40 -8.61
N TYR A 108 12.84 2.27 -9.15
CA TYR A 108 11.42 1.92 -9.13
C TYR A 108 10.82 1.86 -7.72
N LEU A 109 11.54 1.48 -6.65
CA LEU A 109 10.98 1.37 -5.30
C LEU A 109 10.72 2.73 -4.65
N ALA A 110 11.67 3.68 -4.75
CA ALA A 110 11.46 5.05 -4.29
C ALA A 110 10.33 5.72 -5.07
N ASN A 111 10.31 5.52 -6.39
CA ASN A 111 9.20 5.96 -7.24
C ASN A 111 7.89 5.26 -6.87
N ARG A 112 7.90 4.01 -6.39
CA ARG A 112 6.67 3.32 -5.97
C ARG A 112 6.06 3.89 -4.71
N LEU A 113 6.85 4.23 -3.68
CA LEU A 113 6.29 4.90 -2.51
C LEU A 113 5.74 6.28 -2.88
N THR A 114 6.45 7.02 -3.72
CA THR A 114 5.98 8.31 -4.25
C THR A 114 4.70 8.15 -5.07
N ASN A 115 4.63 7.14 -5.94
CA ASN A 115 3.45 6.85 -6.76
C ASN A 115 2.27 6.42 -5.92
N LEU A 116 2.47 5.60 -4.88
CA LEU A 116 1.43 5.22 -3.93
C LEU A 116 0.90 6.46 -3.19
N LYS A 117 1.78 7.31 -2.67
CA LYS A 117 1.40 8.57 -2.01
C LYS A 117 0.63 9.49 -2.97
N ALA A 118 1.08 9.61 -4.22
CA ALA A 118 0.42 10.41 -5.24
C ALA A 118 -0.96 9.84 -5.62
N PHE A 119 -1.06 8.52 -5.81
CA PHE A 119 -2.31 7.82 -6.07
C PHE A 119 -3.31 8.05 -4.93
N VAL A 120 -2.90 7.82 -3.68
CA VAL A 120 -3.75 8.05 -2.51
C VAL A 120 -4.21 9.51 -2.43
N ALA A 121 -3.31 10.46 -2.67
CA ALA A 121 -3.63 11.89 -2.57
C ALA A 121 -4.59 12.36 -3.68
N GLN A 122 -4.38 11.91 -4.93
CA GLN A 122 -5.06 12.42 -6.12
C GLN A 122 -6.32 11.64 -6.47
N GLU A 123 -6.33 10.32 -6.22
CA GLU A 123 -7.34 9.42 -6.76
C GLU A 123 -8.37 8.97 -5.73
N LEU A 124 -7.99 8.89 -4.44
CA LEU A 124 -8.96 8.57 -3.39
C LEU A 124 -9.76 9.80 -3.00
N GLN A 125 -11.05 9.60 -2.73
CA GLN A 125 -12.00 10.62 -2.31
C GLN A 125 -12.16 10.65 -0.79
N ASP A 126 -12.40 11.83 -0.23
CA ASP A 126 -12.69 11.98 1.20
C ASP A 126 -14.08 11.42 1.51
N GLY A 127 -14.22 10.73 2.65
CA GLY A 127 -15.49 10.12 3.09
C GLY A 127 -15.89 8.83 2.36
N VAL A 128 -15.10 8.35 1.41
CA VAL A 128 -15.27 7.02 0.80
C VAL A 128 -14.48 5.98 1.61
N VAL A 129 -15.12 4.83 1.84
CA VAL A 129 -14.52 3.69 2.53
C VAL A 129 -13.81 2.78 1.51
N TYR A 130 -12.53 2.59 1.74
CA TYR A 130 -11.63 1.71 0.99
C TYR A 130 -11.21 0.53 1.88
N CYS A 131 -10.54 -0.46 1.29
CA CYS A 131 -10.03 -1.60 2.04
C CYS A 131 -8.50 -1.65 1.98
N LEU A 132 -7.84 -1.65 3.14
CA LEU A 132 -6.44 -2.05 3.26
C LEU A 132 -6.39 -3.56 3.43
N VAL A 133 -5.76 -4.26 2.49
CA VAL A 133 -5.63 -5.72 2.53
C VAL A 133 -4.17 -6.08 2.69
N ALA A 134 -3.90 -7.10 3.51
CA ALA A 134 -2.60 -7.69 3.70
C ALA A 134 -2.68 -9.21 3.72
N ASP A 135 -1.78 -9.87 3.00
CA ASP A 135 -1.76 -11.33 2.89
C ASP A 135 -0.39 -11.97 3.10
N GLU A 136 -0.42 -13.28 3.24
CA GLU A 136 0.71 -14.20 3.20
C GLU A 136 0.48 -15.22 2.07
N PHE A 137 1.39 -15.27 1.08
CA PHE A 137 1.37 -16.24 -0.03
C PHE A 137 2.21 -17.48 0.26
#